data_AF-A0A968ZC78-F1
#
_entry.id   AF-A0A968ZC78-F1
#
_cell.length_a   1.000
_cell.length_b   1.000
_cell.length_c   1.000
_cell.angle_alpha   90.00
_cell.angle_beta   90.00
_cell.angle_gamma   90.00
#
_symmetry.space_group_name_H-M   'P 1'
#
loop_
_entity.id
_entity.type
_entity.pdbx_description
1 polymer ?
#
loop_
_entity_poly.entity_id
_entity_poly.type
_entity_poly.pdbx_seq_one_letter_code
_entity_poly.pdbx_strand_id
1 'polypeptide(L)'
;MCGPCRAISAMGLASGALWFTLWAELMPAVQKPAYDFAAIGLAAAIAIKLAYWHFIDSGAHAMTAESATGLGAFGKVRMLTAPHTEENYLLKEMGFRVARKHAQKLRRIALIAGFVLPLAAVIGTFFAEHIFDVALLAIAIVLNAIGTVTERWLFFAEAKHTVTLYYGAERA
;
A
#
# COMPACT_ATOMS: atom_id res chain seq x y z
N MET A 1 -3.60 -17.22 -1.72
CA MET A 1 -4.28 -16.12 -0.98
C MET A 1 -3.46 -14.86 -1.15
N CYS A 2 -4.06 -13.78 -1.64
CA CYS A 2 -3.34 -12.61 -2.16
C CYS A 2 -2.65 -11.81 -1.04
N GLY A 3 -1.32 -11.76 -1.01
CA GLY A 3 -0.52 -10.87 -0.15
C GLY A 3 -1.03 -9.42 -0.05
N PRO A 4 -1.48 -8.77 -1.14
CA PRO A 4 -2.02 -7.40 -1.08
C PRO A 4 -3.27 -7.24 -0.21
N CYS A 5 -4.12 -8.27 -0.06
CA CYS A 5 -5.33 -8.17 0.75
C CYS A 5 -5.00 -7.95 2.24
N ARG A 6 -3.95 -8.60 2.76
CA ARG A 6 -3.56 -8.48 4.18
C ARG A 6 -3.04 -7.09 4.52
N ALA A 7 -2.25 -6.48 3.63
CA ALA A 7 -1.76 -5.12 3.83
C ALA A 7 -2.89 -4.10 3.83
N ILE A 8 -3.87 -4.24 2.92
CA ILE A 8 -5.02 -3.31 2.83
C ILE A 8 -5.95 -3.44 4.05
N SER A 9 -6.20 -4.66 4.54
CA SER A 9 -7.02 -4.87 5.74
C SER A 9 -6.37 -4.26 7.00
N ALA A 10 -5.04 -4.34 7.14
CA ALA A 10 -4.32 -3.74 8.27
C ALA A 10 -4.45 -2.21 8.29
N MET A 11 -4.44 -1.56 7.12
CA MET A 11 -4.68 -0.11 7.01
C MET A 11 -6.10 0.26 7.44
N GLY A 12 -7.10 -0.49 6.98
CA GLY A 12 -8.50 -0.25 7.37
C GLY A 12 -8.71 -0.32 8.88
N LEU A 13 -8.06 -1.27 9.55
CA LEU A 13 -8.08 -1.37 11.02
C LEU A 13 -7.39 -0.18 11.70
N ALA A 14 -6.23 0.26 11.19
CA ALA A 14 -5.52 1.42 11.74
C ALA A 14 -6.31 2.72 11.56
N SER A 15 -6.91 2.95 10.40
CA SER A 15 -7.82 4.10 10.18
C SER A 15 -9.04 4.03 11.09
N GLY A 16 -9.63 2.85 11.27
CA GLY A 16 -10.77 2.64 12.17
C GLY A 16 -10.41 2.93 13.64
N ALA A 17 -9.22 2.55 14.09
CA ALA A 17 -8.74 2.83 15.43
C ALA A 17 -8.57 4.34 15.68
N LEU A 18 -8.05 5.09 14.70
CA LEU A 18 -7.92 6.56 14.79
C LEU A 18 -9.27 7.28 14.85
N TRP A 19 -10.24 6.82 14.07
CA TRP A 19 -11.61 7.35 14.11
C TRP A 19 -12.29 7.04 15.45
N PHE A 20 -12.06 5.84 15.98
CA PHE A 20 -12.56 5.45 17.29
C PHE A 20 -11.96 6.30 18.41
N THR A 21 -10.65 6.59 18.38
CA THR A 21 -10.02 7.47 19.37
C THR A 21 -10.54 8.90 19.30
N LEU A 22 -10.71 9.46 18.10
CA LEU A 22 -11.30 10.80 17.94
C LEU A 22 -12.73 10.84 18.49
N TRP A 23 -13.52 9.81 18.22
CA TRP A 23 -14.89 9.72 18.71
C TRP A 23 -14.95 9.57 20.24
N ALA A 24 -14.03 8.80 20.82
CA ALA A 24 -13.90 8.65 22.27
C ALA A 24 -13.55 9.99 22.95
N GLU A 25 -12.73 10.83 22.32
CA GLU A 25 -12.35 12.15 22.84
C GLU A 25 -13.49 13.18 22.78
N LEU A 26 -14.41 13.03 21.81
CA LEU A 26 -15.61 13.87 21.71
C LEU A 26 -16.64 13.54 22.81
N MET A 27 -16.54 12.36 23.43
CA MET A 27 -17.35 11.99 24.58
C MET A 27 -16.61 12.42 25.85
N PRO A 28 -17.28 12.87 26.92
CA PRO A 28 -16.65 13.27 28.18
C PRO A 28 -16.03 12.09 28.98
N ALA A 29 -15.69 10.99 28.31
CA ALA A 29 -15.05 9.82 28.86
C ALA A 29 -13.67 9.66 28.21
N VAL A 30 -12.65 10.27 28.81
CA VAL A 30 -11.25 10.07 28.41
C VAL A 30 -10.88 8.59 28.63
N GLN A 31 -10.88 7.81 27.56
CA GLN A 31 -10.53 6.40 27.60
C GLN A 31 -9.08 6.23 27.14
N LYS A 32 -8.14 6.32 28.09
CA LYS A 32 -6.72 5.97 27.90
C LYS A 32 -6.49 4.69 27.06
N PRO A 33 -7.23 3.57 27.24
CA PRO A 33 -7.01 2.38 26.41
C PRO A 33 -7.23 2.62 24.91
N ALA A 34 -8.06 3.59 24.51
CA ALA A 34 -8.30 3.87 23.09
C ALA A 34 -7.01 4.34 22.38
N TYR A 35 -6.22 5.19 23.02
CA TYR A 35 -4.93 5.66 22.51
C TYR A 35 -3.92 4.51 22.37
N ASP A 36 -3.89 3.60 23.34
CA ASP A 36 -3.04 2.40 23.30
C ASP A 36 -3.42 1.51 22.11
N PHE A 37 -4.73 1.28 21.88
CA PHE A 37 -5.21 0.50 20.74
C PHE A 37 -4.83 1.13 19.39
N ALA A 38 -4.95 2.46 19.25
CA ALA A 38 -4.57 3.16 18.03
C ALA A 38 -3.06 3.09 17.77
N ALA A 39 -2.24 3.28 18.81
CA ALA A 39 -0.78 3.18 18.70
C ALA A 39 -0.33 1.76 18.30
N ILE A 40 -0.89 0.73 18.96
CA ILE A 40 -0.59 -0.67 18.64
C ILE A 40 -1.06 -1.02 17.22
N GLY A 41 -2.25 -0.58 16.82
CA GLY A 41 -2.79 -0.80 15.49
C GLY A 41 -1.93 -0.19 14.39
N LEU A 42 -1.49 1.06 14.57
CA LEU A 42 -0.58 1.73 13.64
C LEU A 42 0.79 1.05 13.56
N ALA A 43 1.38 0.67 14.70
CA ALA A 43 2.64 -0.04 14.74
C ALA A 43 2.56 -1.41 14.03
N ALA A 44 1.49 -2.16 14.27
CA ALA A 44 1.23 -3.43 13.60
C ALA A 44 1.07 -3.23 12.08
N ALA A 45 0.36 -2.18 11.65
CA ALA A 45 0.18 -1.88 10.24
C ALA A 45 1.51 -1.55 9.54
N ILE A 46 2.40 -0.79 10.19
CA ILE A 46 3.77 -0.54 9.68
C ILE A 46 4.53 -1.86 9.51
N ALA A 47 4.51 -2.73 10.53
CA ALA A 47 5.23 -4.00 10.48
C ALA A 47 4.71 -4.91 9.35
N ILE A 48 3.39 -5.05 9.22
CA ILE A 48 2.75 -5.81 8.14
C ILE A 48 3.13 -5.22 6.77
N LYS A 49 3.18 -3.89 6.65
CA LYS A 49 3.52 -3.23 5.38
C LYS A 49 4.97 -3.48 4.97
N LEU A 50 5.91 -3.35 5.91
CA LEU A 50 7.32 -3.63 5.67
C LEU A 50 7.54 -5.10 5.30
N ALA A 51 6.87 -6.03 6.00
CA ALA A 51 6.91 -7.45 5.66
C ALA A 51 6.34 -7.72 4.25
N TYR A 52 5.24 -7.05 3.88
CA TYR A 52 4.63 -7.16 2.56
C TYR A 52 5.57 -6.65 1.46
N TRP A 53 6.22 -5.50 1.64
CA TRP A 53 7.19 -5.02 0.66
C TRP A 53 8.42 -5.91 0.55
N HIS A 54 8.93 -6.42 1.67
CA HIS A 54 10.02 -7.40 1.64
C HIS A 54 9.63 -8.67 0.88
N PHE A 55 8.37 -9.12 1.03
CA PHE A 55 7.84 -10.26 0.30
C PHE A 55 7.63 -10.01 -1.19
N ILE A 56 7.26 -8.79 -1.61
CA ILE A 56 7.19 -8.44 -3.04
C ILE A 56 8.59 -8.35 -3.63
N ASP A 57 9.50 -7.68 -2.93
CA ASP A 57 10.84 -7.40 -3.41
C ASP A 57 11.69 -8.69 -3.50
N SER A 58 11.36 -9.74 -2.73
CA SER A 58 11.98 -11.07 -2.83
C SER A 58 11.62 -11.85 -4.12
N GLY A 59 10.72 -11.32 -4.96
CA GLY A 59 10.49 -11.84 -6.31
C GLY A 59 9.76 -13.18 -6.39
N ALA A 60 9.17 -13.65 -5.29
CA ALA A 60 8.55 -14.98 -5.17
C ALA A 60 7.35 -15.24 -6.12
N HIS A 61 6.90 -14.24 -6.89
CA HIS A 61 5.72 -14.30 -7.76
C HIS A 61 5.99 -13.85 -9.20
N ALA A 62 7.25 -13.90 -9.66
CA ALA A 62 7.55 -13.64 -11.07
C ALA A 62 6.91 -14.75 -11.94
N MET A 63 5.68 -14.51 -12.41
CA MET A 63 5.08 -15.36 -13.44
C MET A 63 5.88 -15.21 -14.72
N THR A 64 6.23 -16.34 -15.32
CA THR A 64 6.89 -16.39 -16.62
C THR A 64 5.85 -16.65 -17.71
N ALA A 65 6.18 -16.33 -18.96
CA ALA A 65 5.29 -16.56 -20.10
C ALA A 65 4.86 -18.04 -20.20
N GLU A 66 5.73 -18.98 -19.82
CA GLU A 66 5.47 -20.41 -19.77
C GLU A 66 4.40 -20.79 -18.74
N SER A 67 4.42 -20.14 -17.57
CA SER A 67 3.41 -20.34 -16.52
C SER A 67 2.05 -19.72 -16.89
N ALA A 68 2.05 -18.59 -17.60
CA ALA A 68 0.84 -17.87 -17.99
C ALA A 68 0.10 -18.52 -19.18
N THR A 69 0.82 -19.27 -20.01
CA THR A 69 0.27 -19.97 -21.18
C THR A 69 0.02 -21.46 -20.92
N GLY A 70 0.47 -22.00 -19.79
CA GLY A 70 0.40 -23.43 -19.48
C GLY A 70 1.28 -24.30 -20.40
N LEU A 71 2.08 -23.68 -21.27
CA LEU A 71 2.91 -24.35 -22.27
C LEU A 71 4.33 -24.65 -21.77
N GLY A 72 4.63 -24.41 -20.49
CA GLY A 72 5.96 -24.69 -19.93
C GLY A 72 6.45 -26.13 -20.03
N ALA A 73 5.53 -27.10 -20.14
CA ALA A 73 5.88 -28.50 -20.40
C ALA A 73 6.46 -28.74 -21.81
N PHE A 74 6.22 -27.82 -22.75
CA PHE A 74 6.62 -27.95 -24.15
C PHE A 74 7.87 -27.11 -24.53
N GLY A 75 8.49 -26.43 -23.57
CA GLY A 75 9.72 -25.64 -23.77
C GLY A 75 9.54 -24.13 -23.61
N LYS A 76 10.56 -23.35 -24.02
CA LYS A 76 10.54 -21.88 -23.91
C LYS A 76 9.50 -21.29 -24.86
N VAL A 77 8.52 -20.56 -24.32
CA VAL A 77 7.46 -19.92 -25.11
C VAL A 77 7.96 -18.56 -25.60
N ARG A 78 8.07 -18.39 -26.92
CA ARG A 78 8.41 -17.11 -27.57
C ARG A 78 7.22 -16.62 -28.37
N MET A 79 6.91 -15.33 -28.25
CA MET A 79 5.89 -14.70 -29.09
C MET A 79 6.29 -14.78 -30.57
N LEU A 80 5.37 -15.25 -31.42
CA LEU A 80 5.54 -15.31 -32.88
C LEU A 80 5.10 -14.03 -33.59
N THR A 81 4.00 -13.42 -33.17
CA THR A 81 3.53 -12.10 -33.64
C THR A 81 2.76 -11.40 -32.54
N ALA A 82 2.81 -10.08 -32.50
CA ALA A 82 1.92 -9.30 -31.65
C ALA A 82 0.47 -9.47 -32.16
N PRO A 83 -0.54 -9.51 -31.26
CA PRO A 83 -1.93 -9.64 -31.68
C PRO A 83 -2.50 -8.37 -32.34
N HIS A 84 -1.73 -7.29 -32.42
CA HIS A 84 -2.15 -6.00 -33.00
C HIS A 84 -0.95 -5.25 -33.56
N THR A 85 -1.18 -4.59 -34.70
CA THR A 85 -0.22 -3.75 -35.42
C THR A 85 -0.25 -2.28 -34.98
N GLU A 86 -1.23 -1.87 -34.17
CA GLU A 86 -1.41 -0.50 -33.70
C GLU A 86 -1.12 -0.39 -32.19
N GLU A 87 -0.54 0.74 -31.76
CA GLU A 87 -0.26 1.00 -30.35
C GLU A 87 -1.57 1.16 -29.57
N ASN A 88 -1.89 0.20 -28.70
CA ASN A 88 -3.07 0.29 -27.85
C ASN A 88 -2.85 1.37 -26.76
N TYR A 89 -3.87 2.18 -26.48
CA TYR A 89 -3.87 3.18 -25.38
C TYR A 89 -3.41 2.56 -24.06
N LEU A 90 -3.80 1.29 -23.80
CA LEU A 90 -3.37 0.53 -22.63
C LEU A 90 -1.85 0.33 -22.53
N LEU A 91 -1.10 0.23 -23.64
CA LEU A 91 0.37 0.10 -23.62
C LEU A 91 1.06 1.42 -23.30
N LYS A 92 0.48 2.56 -23.72
CA LYS A 92 0.96 3.91 -23.39
C LYS A 92 0.61 4.31 -21.96
N GLU A 93 -0.61 4.01 -21.50
CA GLU A 93 -1.08 4.30 -20.14
C GLU A 93 -0.43 3.38 -19.11
N MET A 94 -0.40 2.06 -19.31
CA MET A 94 0.17 1.10 -18.34
C MET A 94 1.71 1.07 -18.37
N GLY A 95 2.32 1.75 -19.34
CA GLY A 95 3.75 1.98 -19.45
C GLY A 95 4.26 3.12 -18.56
N PHE A 96 3.68 3.35 -17.36
CA PHE A 96 4.12 4.37 -16.39
C PHE A 96 5.59 4.17 -15.95
N ARG A 97 6.55 4.50 -16.83
CA ARG A 97 7.99 4.51 -16.57
C ARG A 97 8.34 5.50 -15.44
N VAL A 98 7.58 6.59 -15.35
CA VAL A 98 7.77 7.63 -14.31
C VAL A 98 7.47 7.07 -12.92
N ALA A 99 6.43 6.25 -12.78
CA ALA A 99 6.08 5.63 -11.50
C ALA A 99 7.14 4.63 -11.05
N ARG A 100 7.68 3.79 -11.96
CA ARG A 100 8.76 2.84 -11.62
C ARG A 100 10.04 3.53 -11.16
N LYS A 101 10.43 4.65 -11.77
CA LYS A 101 11.63 5.42 -11.39
C LYS A 101 11.50 6.05 -10.00
N HIS A 102 10.29 6.40 -9.57
CA HIS A 102 10.03 7.06 -8.30
C HIS A 102 9.31 6.19 -7.27
N ALA A 103 9.03 4.92 -7.58
CA ALA A 103 8.23 4.01 -6.77
C ALA A 103 8.74 3.92 -5.34
N GLN A 104 10.06 3.75 -5.16
CA GLN A 104 10.70 3.70 -3.85
C GLN A 104 10.57 5.01 -3.06
N LYS A 105 10.63 6.17 -3.74
CA LYS A 105 10.43 7.47 -3.08
C LYS A 105 8.98 7.64 -2.66
N LEU A 106 8.03 7.24 -3.50
CA LEU A 106 6.60 7.30 -3.18
C LEU A 106 6.21 6.30 -2.09
N ARG A 107 6.81 5.10 -2.06
CA ARG A 107 6.67 4.13 -0.94
C ARG A 107 7.05 4.79 0.38
N ARG A 108 8.21 5.47 0.45
CA ARG A 108 8.63 6.18 1.67
C ARG A 108 7.64 7.28 2.06
N ILE A 109 7.19 8.09 1.11
CA ILE A 109 6.22 9.16 1.38
C ILE A 109 4.90 8.57 1.90
N ALA A 110 4.41 7.50 1.29
CA ALA A 110 3.18 6.84 1.71
C ALA A 110 3.31 6.22 3.11
N LEU A 111 4.46 5.62 3.43
CA LEU A 111 4.71 5.06 4.77
C LEU A 111 4.80 6.16 5.83
N ILE A 112 5.54 7.23 5.52
CA ILE A 112 5.74 8.33 6.46
C ILE A 112 4.43 9.08 6.69
N ALA A 113 3.74 9.49 5.63
CA ALA A 113 2.48 10.22 5.74
C ALA A 113 1.35 9.33 6.25
N GLY A 114 1.28 8.08 5.83
CA GLY A 114 0.19 7.17 6.15
C GLY A 114 0.25 6.55 7.55
N PHE A 115 1.45 6.38 8.11
CA PHE A 115 1.61 5.65 9.37
C PHE A 115 2.55 6.30 10.37
N VAL A 116 3.73 6.75 9.94
CA VAL A 116 4.73 7.29 10.89
C VAL A 116 4.27 8.61 11.48
N LEU A 117 3.78 9.55 10.67
CA LEU A 117 3.29 10.84 11.15
C LEU A 117 2.02 10.68 12.00
N PRO A 118 1.00 9.88 11.60
CA PRO A 118 -0.14 9.57 12.48
C PRO A 118 0.28 8.94 13.80
N LEU A 119 1.25 8.01 13.79
CA LEU A 119 1.75 7.40 15.03
C LEU A 119 2.48 8.42 15.91
N ALA A 120 3.30 9.29 15.33
CA ALA A 120 3.96 10.37 16.06
C ALA A 120 2.96 11.35 16.66
N ALA A 121 1.87 11.67 15.94
CA ALA A 121 0.78 12.48 16.46
C ALA A 121 0.08 11.81 17.65
N VAL A 122 -0.27 10.51 17.54
CA VAL A 122 -0.85 9.74 18.66
C VAL A 122 0.11 9.63 19.85
N ILE A 123 1.43 9.50 19.62
CA ILE A 123 2.41 9.50 20.71
C ILE A 123 2.51 10.89 21.33
N GLY A 124 2.39 11.95 20.53
CA GLY A 124 2.42 13.34 20.98
C GLY A 124 1.31 13.68 21.98
N THR A 125 0.12 13.08 21.85
CA THR A 125 -0.99 13.29 22.81
C THR A 125 -0.70 12.74 24.20
N PHE A 126 0.26 11.82 24.36
CA PHE A 126 0.70 11.37 25.69
C PHE A 126 1.57 12.39 26.42
N PHE A 127 2.21 13.32 25.69
CA PHE A 127 3.12 14.32 26.25
C PHE A 127 2.55 15.75 26.19
N ALA A 128 1.54 15.99 25.37
CA ALA A 128 0.89 17.29 25.20
C ALA A 128 -0.27 17.49 26.21
N GLU A 129 -0.66 18.75 26.42
CA GLU A 129 -1.88 19.07 27.16
C GLU A 129 -3.12 18.70 26.36
N HIS A 130 -4.14 18.15 27.04
CA HIS A 130 -5.38 17.61 26.45
C HIS A 130 -6.14 18.56 25.52
N ILE A 131 -5.86 19.87 25.58
CA ILE A 131 -6.45 20.90 24.72
C ILE A 131 -6.13 20.65 23.23
N PHE A 132 -4.99 20.02 22.93
CA PHE A 132 -4.55 19.81 21.54
C PHE A 132 -4.88 18.43 20.98
N ASP A 133 -5.40 17.50 21.79
CA ASP A 133 -5.59 16.09 21.41
C ASP A 133 -6.51 15.94 20.19
N VAL A 134 -7.63 16.67 20.17
CA VAL A 134 -8.59 16.67 19.05
C VAL A 134 -7.94 17.16 17.76
N ALA A 135 -7.15 18.24 17.82
CA ALA A 135 -6.47 18.80 16.66
C ALA A 135 -5.40 17.84 16.11
N LEU A 136 -4.62 17.23 17.00
CA LEU A 136 -3.58 16.26 16.65
C LEU A 136 -4.17 14.99 16.02
N LEU A 137 -5.27 14.48 16.57
CA LEU A 137 -5.99 13.33 16.02
C LEU A 137 -6.63 13.65 14.66
N ALA A 138 -7.19 14.84 14.48
CA ALA A 138 -7.72 15.26 13.19
C ALA A 138 -6.62 15.32 12.11
N ILE A 139 -5.45 15.87 12.45
CA ILE A 139 -4.28 15.87 11.57
C ILE A 139 -3.83 14.44 11.26
N ALA A 140 -3.77 13.56 12.26
CA ALA A 140 -3.40 12.16 12.08
C ALA A 140 -4.33 11.42 11.10
N ILE A 141 -5.65 11.66 11.18
CA ILE A 141 -6.64 11.07 10.27
C ILE A 141 -6.42 11.55 8.83
N VAL A 142 -6.21 12.86 8.63
CA VAL A 142 -5.99 13.43 7.29
C VAL A 142 -4.70 12.86 6.67
N LEU A 143 -3.62 12.79 7.45
CA LEU A 143 -2.35 12.22 7.00
C LEU A 143 -2.49 10.73 6.65
N ASN A 144 -3.18 9.97 7.51
CA ASN A 144 -3.46 8.55 7.26
C ASN A 144 -4.30 8.35 5.98
N ALA A 145 -5.28 9.21 5.72
CA ALA A 145 -6.08 9.17 4.50
C ALA A 145 -5.23 9.45 3.24
N ILE A 146 -4.38 10.48 3.28
CA ILE A 146 -3.45 10.82 2.17
C ILE A 146 -2.49 9.66 1.90
N GLY A 147 -1.92 9.07 2.95
CA GLY A 147 -1.05 7.90 2.81
C GLY A 147 -1.79 6.70 2.20
N THR A 148 -3.02 6.44 2.65
CA THR A 148 -3.86 5.34 2.12
C THR A 148 -4.19 5.52 0.64
N VAL A 149 -4.54 6.73 0.21
CA VAL A 149 -4.79 7.03 -1.21
C VAL A 149 -3.51 6.87 -2.03
N THR A 150 -2.38 7.36 -1.50
CA THR A 150 -1.07 7.23 -2.16
C THR A 150 -0.67 5.76 -2.31
N GLU A 151 -0.91 4.93 -1.30
CA GLU A 151 -0.63 3.49 -1.39
C GLU A 151 -1.53 2.76 -2.38
N ARG A 152 -2.81 3.12 -2.46
CA ARG A 152 -3.73 2.55 -3.46
C ARG A 152 -3.26 2.91 -4.86
N TRP A 153 -2.87 4.17 -5.07
CA TRP A 153 -2.30 4.62 -6.34
C TRP A 153 -1.00 3.89 -6.66
N LEU A 154 -0.11 3.72 -5.68
CA LEU A 154 1.16 3.01 -5.84
C LEU A 154 0.94 1.52 -6.17
N PHE A 155 -0.08 0.88 -5.60
CA PHE A 155 -0.44 -0.49 -5.95
C PHE A 155 -0.82 -0.61 -7.42
N PHE A 156 -1.65 0.30 -7.95
CA PHE A 156 -1.98 0.32 -9.38
C PHE A 156 -0.76 0.61 -10.26
N ALA A 157 0.10 1.53 -9.81
CA ALA A 157 1.29 1.91 -10.57
C ALA A 157 2.39 0.84 -10.57
N GLU A 158 2.48 0.02 -9.52
CA GLU A 158 3.44 -1.08 -9.38
C GLU A 158 2.89 -2.44 -9.83
N ALA A 159 1.57 -2.55 -10.05
CA ALA A 159 0.95 -3.78 -10.52
C ALA A 159 1.59 -4.21 -11.85
N LYS A 160 2.43 -5.23 -11.78
CA LYS A 160 2.96 -5.87 -12.97
C LYS A 160 1.82 -6.63 -13.62
N HIS A 161 1.24 -6.04 -14.64
CA HIS A 161 0.15 -6.67 -15.38
C HIS A 161 0.70 -7.92 -16.06
N THR A 162 0.24 -9.10 -15.64
CA THR A 162 0.49 -10.38 -16.29
C THR A 162 0.16 -10.35 -17.79
N VAL A 163 -0.71 -9.41 -18.19
CA VAL A 163 -1.00 -9.06 -19.57
C VAL A 163 0.27 -8.77 -20.39
N THR A 164 1.29 -8.14 -19.79
CA THR A 164 2.57 -7.88 -20.45
C THR A 164 3.35 -9.14 -20.83
N LEU A 165 3.11 -10.28 -20.17
CA LEU A 165 3.67 -11.58 -20.56
C LEU A 165 3.13 -12.04 -21.92
N TYR A 166 1.84 -11.78 -22.21
CA TYR A 166 1.27 -12.03 -23.53
C TYR A 166 1.82 -11.08 -24.60
N TYR A 167 2.44 -9.97 -24.18
CA TYR A 167 3.15 -9.02 -25.03
C TYR A 167 4.67 -9.25 -25.10
N GLY A 168 5.15 -10.41 -24.64
CA GLY A 168 6.54 -10.83 -24.84
C GLY A 168 7.49 -10.33 -23.77
N ALA A 169 6.98 -9.77 -22.67
CA ALA A 169 7.79 -9.61 -21.47
C ALA A 169 8.19 -10.99 -20.95
N GLU A 170 9.48 -11.20 -20.67
CA GLU A 170 9.96 -12.50 -20.17
C GLU A 170 9.50 -12.79 -18.74
N ARG A 171 9.22 -11.74 -17.94
CA ARG A 171 8.77 -11.84 -16.54
C ARG A 171 7.88 -10.67 -16.14
N ALA A 172 6.84 -10.98 -15.36
CA ALA A 172 6.01 -10.01 -14.65
C ALA A 172 6.31 -10.01 -13.15
#